data_AF-A0A951ZI41-F1
#
_entry.id   AF-A0A951ZI41-F1
#
_cell.length_a   1.000
_cell.length_b   1.000
_cell.length_c   1.000
_cell.angle_alpha   90.00
_cell.angle_beta   90.00
_cell.angle_gamma   90.00
#
_symmetry.space_group_name_H-M   'P 1'
#
loop_
_entity.id
_entity.type
_entity.pdbx_description
1 polymer ?
#
loop_
_entity_poly.entity_id
_entity_poly.type
_entity_poly.pdbx_seq_one_letter_code
_entity_poly.pdbx_strand_id
1 'polypeptide(L)'
;GDGGAASATGDGGAASATGDGGAASATAPRGSASATGYRGAASATGYGGAASATGDWGAASATGPGGAALATGRRGAASATGYGGAALATSYGGAALATGYMGAALATGEESTVGSAASGTCVLMARSGYWIVRRGAVLLQSWQDGDAHPYRVFDSIALGLEDGEKVAIVAGELRRATAAPDRSQP
;
A
#
# COMPACT_ATOMS: atom_id res chain seq x y z
N GLY A 1 -25.87 -8.73 5.61
CA GLY A 1 -25.79 -9.14 7.01
C GLY A 1 -24.50 -8.61 7.60
N ASP A 2 -24.38 -8.63 8.92
CA ASP A 2 -23.33 -7.88 9.65
C ASP A 2 -21.93 -8.51 9.50
N GLY A 3 -21.84 -9.74 9.01
CA GLY A 3 -20.61 -10.40 8.58
C GLY A 3 -20.90 -11.48 7.54
N GLY A 4 -20.02 -11.57 6.54
CA GLY A 4 -20.04 -12.60 5.51
C GLY A 4 -18.63 -13.10 5.26
N ALA A 5 -18.43 -14.41 5.20
CA ALA A 5 -17.14 -15.01 4.86
C ALA A 5 -17.29 -15.81 3.57
N ALA A 6 -16.37 -15.61 2.63
CA ALA A 6 -16.31 -16.35 1.37
C ALA A 6 -14.91 -16.89 1.15
N SER A 7 -14.82 -18.15 0.72
CA SER A 7 -13.55 -18.79 0.37
C SER A 7 -13.67 -19.51 -0.97
N ALA A 8 -12.66 -19.39 -1.82
CA ALA A 8 -12.57 -20.12 -3.08
C ALA A 8 -11.20 -20.80 -3.21
N THR A 9 -11.20 -22.03 -3.74
CA THR A 9 -10.02 -22.83 -4.06
C THR A 9 -10.14 -23.41 -5.46
N GLY A 10 -9.01 -23.84 -6.04
CA GLY A 10 -8.94 -24.34 -7.42
C GLY A 10 -8.72 -23.22 -8.45
N ASP A 11 -8.16 -23.58 -9.61
CA ASP A 11 -7.71 -22.62 -10.64
C ASP A 11 -8.78 -21.58 -10.99
N GLY A 12 -8.45 -20.29 -10.82
CA GLY A 12 -9.37 -19.19 -11.07
C GLY A 12 -10.47 -18.98 -10.01
N GLY A 13 -10.35 -19.58 -8.83
CA GLY A 13 -11.32 -19.42 -7.74
C GLY A 13 -11.57 -17.96 -7.37
N ALA A 14 -12.84 -17.57 -7.29
CA ALA A 14 -13.26 -16.21 -6.93
C ALA A 14 -14.09 -16.22 -5.63
N ALA A 15 -13.66 -15.44 -4.64
CA ALA A 15 -14.37 -15.26 -3.38
C ALA A 15 -14.86 -13.81 -3.25
N SER A 16 -16.12 -13.62 -2.86
CA SER A 16 -16.71 -12.31 -2.64
C SER A 16 -17.49 -12.29 -1.33
N ALA A 17 -17.18 -11.33 -0.46
CA ALA A 17 -17.86 -11.12 0.80
C ALA A 17 -18.40 -9.68 0.90
N THR A 18 -19.64 -9.55 1.35
CA THR A 18 -20.29 -8.26 1.57
C THR A 18 -20.85 -8.17 2.99
N GLY A 19 -20.89 -6.96 3.55
CA GLY A 19 -21.36 -6.69 4.91
C GLY A 19 -20.28 -6.04 5.78
N ASP A 20 -20.67 -5.48 6.93
CA ASP A 20 -19.81 -4.60 7.75
C ASP A 20 -18.44 -5.21 8.10
N GLY A 21 -18.38 -6.54 8.30
CA GLY A 21 -17.14 -7.29 8.51
C GLY A 21 -16.83 -8.35 7.43
N GLY A 22 -17.17 -8.10 6.16
CA GLY A 22 -16.97 -9.06 5.08
C GLY A 22 -15.51 -9.54 4.93
N ALA A 23 -15.28 -10.86 4.85
CA ALA A 23 -13.97 -11.46 4.64
C ALA A 23 -13.96 -12.40 3.43
N ALA A 24 -13.11 -12.14 2.44
CA ALA A 24 -12.97 -12.96 1.24
C ALA A 24 -11.54 -13.52 1.10
N SER A 25 -11.42 -14.81 0.79
CA SER A 25 -10.13 -15.46 0.56
C SER A 25 -10.16 -16.33 -0.70
N ALA A 26 -9.17 -16.17 -1.57
CA ALA A 26 -8.99 -17.02 -2.74
C ALA A 26 -7.59 -17.62 -2.76
N THR A 27 -7.50 -18.95 -2.73
CA THR A 27 -6.22 -19.68 -2.78
C THR A 27 -6.16 -20.50 -4.06
N ALA A 28 -5.55 -19.91 -5.10
CA ALA A 28 -5.47 -20.50 -6.43
C ALA A 28 -4.53 -19.73 -7.36
N PRO A 29 -3.96 -20.37 -8.39
CA PRO A 29 -3.47 -19.66 -9.57
C PRO A 29 -4.57 -18.74 -10.12
N ARG A 30 -4.26 -17.45 -10.24
CA ARG A 30 -5.19 -16.38 -10.67
C ARG A 30 -6.44 -16.24 -9.81
N GLY A 31 -6.36 -16.60 -8.52
CA GLY A 31 -7.47 -16.43 -7.57
C GLY A 31 -7.83 -14.95 -7.35
N SER A 32 -9.11 -14.66 -7.18
CA SER A 32 -9.62 -13.29 -6.94
C SER A 32 -10.42 -13.23 -5.65
N ALA A 33 -10.07 -12.29 -4.76
CA ALA A 33 -10.79 -12.06 -3.52
C ALA A 33 -11.29 -10.61 -3.45
N SER A 34 -12.57 -10.43 -3.14
CA SER A 34 -13.20 -9.12 -2.99
C SER A 34 -13.98 -9.04 -1.69
N ALA A 35 -13.71 -8.04 -0.86
CA ALA A 35 -14.44 -7.79 0.37
C ALA A 35 -14.96 -6.35 0.38
N THR A 36 -16.27 -6.19 0.55
CA THR A 36 -16.93 -4.88 0.58
C THR A 36 -17.71 -4.70 1.88
N GLY A 37 -17.40 -3.63 2.62
CA GLY A 37 -18.06 -3.26 3.85
C GLY A 37 -17.14 -2.48 4.78
N TYR A 38 -17.67 -1.95 5.89
CA TYR A 38 -16.95 -1.03 6.78
C TYR A 38 -15.54 -1.50 7.18
N ARG A 39 -15.35 -2.81 7.41
CA ARG A 39 -14.08 -3.51 7.71
C ARG A 39 -13.85 -4.70 6.78
N GLY A 40 -13.97 -4.49 5.47
CA GLY A 40 -13.73 -5.55 4.49
C GLY A 40 -12.27 -6.06 4.49
N ALA A 41 -12.07 -7.38 4.49
CA ALA A 41 -10.75 -8.01 4.38
C ALA A 41 -10.69 -8.97 3.18
N ALA A 42 -9.79 -8.73 2.22
CA ALA A 42 -9.62 -9.56 1.03
C ALA A 42 -8.19 -10.12 0.97
N SER A 43 -8.07 -11.43 0.72
CA SER A 43 -6.78 -12.10 0.56
C SER A 43 -6.78 -12.99 -0.68
N ALA A 44 -5.83 -12.79 -1.58
CA ALA A 44 -5.61 -13.65 -2.74
C ALA A 44 -4.21 -14.23 -2.69
N THR A 45 -4.10 -15.56 -2.69
CA THR A 45 -2.83 -16.28 -2.65
C THR A 45 -2.68 -17.14 -3.89
N GLY A 46 -1.59 -16.93 -4.64
CA GLY A 46 -1.27 -17.66 -5.86
C GLY A 46 -0.64 -16.77 -6.94
N TYR A 47 -0.24 -17.38 -8.06
CA TYR A 47 0.32 -16.66 -9.20
C TYR A 47 -0.75 -15.76 -9.84
N GLY A 48 -0.49 -14.45 -9.92
CA GLY A 48 -1.43 -13.47 -10.47
C GLY A 48 -2.69 -13.28 -9.64
N GLY A 49 -2.64 -13.53 -8.33
CA GLY A 49 -3.78 -13.33 -7.44
C GLY A 49 -4.18 -11.85 -7.29
N ALA A 50 -5.47 -11.55 -7.25
CA ALA A 50 -5.99 -10.19 -7.10
C ALA A 50 -6.84 -10.06 -5.83
N ALA A 51 -6.49 -9.13 -4.95
CA ALA A 51 -7.24 -8.84 -3.73
C ALA A 51 -7.75 -7.40 -3.74
N SER A 52 -9.05 -7.21 -3.47
CA SER A 52 -9.69 -5.90 -3.38
C SER A 52 -10.51 -5.77 -2.10
N ALA A 53 -10.20 -4.77 -1.29
CA ALA A 53 -10.97 -4.44 -0.09
C ALA A 53 -11.50 -3.01 -0.20
N THR A 54 -12.82 -2.89 -0.06
CA THR A 54 -13.54 -1.61 -0.18
C THR A 54 -14.29 -1.32 1.12
N GLY A 55 -13.95 -0.22 1.77
CA GLY A 55 -14.57 0.19 3.03
C GLY A 55 -13.70 1.14 3.85
N ASP A 56 -14.28 1.77 4.86
CA ASP A 56 -13.55 2.74 5.70
C ASP A 56 -12.25 2.17 6.28
N TRP A 57 -12.22 0.87 6.56
CA TRP A 57 -11.06 0.14 7.09
C TRP A 57 -10.72 -1.11 6.27
N GLY A 58 -10.74 -0.99 4.93
CA GLY A 58 -10.47 -2.11 4.03
C GLY A 58 -9.01 -2.62 4.10
N ALA A 59 -8.80 -3.93 4.16
CA ALA A 59 -7.47 -4.55 4.10
C ALA A 59 -7.38 -5.55 2.93
N ALA A 60 -6.48 -5.31 1.98
CA ALA A 60 -6.26 -6.15 0.82
C ALA A 60 -4.84 -6.72 0.82
N SER A 61 -4.71 -8.03 0.65
CA SER A 61 -3.41 -8.70 0.57
C SER A 61 -3.35 -9.64 -0.63
N ALA A 62 -2.41 -9.42 -1.53
CA ALA A 62 -2.12 -10.33 -2.63
C ALA A 62 -0.74 -10.96 -2.43
N THR A 63 -0.66 -12.28 -2.43
CA THR A 63 0.56 -13.02 -2.16
C THR A 63 0.85 -13.99 -3.29
N GLY A 64 1.98 -13.78 -3.97
CA GLY A 64 2.44 -14.58 -5.10
C GLY A 64 3.00 -13.71 -6.23
N PRO A 65 3.70 -14.30 -7.20
CA PRO A 65 4.23 -13.54 -8.33
C PRO A 65 3.10 -12.86 -9.11
N GLY A 66 3.26 -11.57 -9.44
CA GLY A 66 2.27 -10.77 -10.15
C GLY A 66 1.00 -10.46 -9.35
N GLY A 67 1.03 -10.60 -8.02
CA GLY A 67 -0.12 -10.31 -7.16
C GLY A 67 -0.49 -8.82 -7.15
N ALA A 68 -1.77 -8.51 -7.18
CA ALA A 68 -2.28 -7.14 -7.13
C ALA A 68 -3.22 -6.94 -5.93
N ALA A 69 -2.91 -5.97 -5.07
CA ALA A 69 -3.71 -5.63 -3.90
C ALA A 69 -4.24 -4.19 -4.00
N LEU A 70 -5.54 -4.01 -3.79
CA LEU A 70 -6.22 -2.72 -3.82
C LEU A 70 -7.02 -2.52 -2.55
N ALA A 71 -6.74 -1.45 -1.81
CA ALA A 71 -7.54 -1.01 -0.69
C ALA A 71 -8.11 0.39 -0.96
N THR A 72 -9.44 0.50 -0.92
CA THR A 72 -10.17 1.75 -1.14
C THR A 72 -11.01 2.10 0.09
N GLY A 73 -11.15 3.40 0.39
CA GLY A 73 -11.93 3.91 1.52
C GLY A 73 -11.22 4.98 2.34
N ARG A 74 -11.47 5.04 3.65
CA ARG A 74 -10.92 6.09 4.53
C ARG A 74 -9.60 5.78 5.19
N ARG A 75 -9.24 4.51 5.40
CA ARG A 75 -8.00 4.00 6.02
C ARG A 75 -7.71 2.58 5.52
N GLY A 76 -7.49 2.48 4.22
CA GLY A 76 -7.26 1.22 3.53
C GLY A 76 -5.79 0.80 3.56
N ALA A 77 -5.53 -0.49 3.77
CA ALA A 77 -4.19 -1.08 3.69
C ALA A 77 -4.11 -2.10 2.55
N ALA A 78 -3.23 -1.86 1.58
CA ALA A 78 -2.93 -2.74 0.48
C ALA A 78 -1.51 -3.29 0.61
N SER A 79 -1.36 -4.60 0.53
CA SER A 79 -0.08 -5.29 0.57
C SER A 79 0.04 -6.27 -0.58
N ALA A 80 1.06 -6.12 -1.41
CA ALA A 80 1.38 -7.05 -2.48
C ALA A 80 2.77 -7.65 -2.24
N THR A 81 2.80 -8.96 -2.06
CA THR A 81 4.03 -9.70 -1.78
C THR A 81 4.30 -10.68 -2.92
N GLY A 82 5.55 -10.75 -3.37
CA GLY A 82 5.96 -11.57 -4.52
C GLY A 82 6.46 -10.75 -5.71
N TYR A 83 7.21 -11.40 -6.59
CA TYR A 83 7.85 -10.76 -7.76
C TYR A 83 6.82 -9.98 -8.60
N GLY A 84 7.10 -8.70 -8.88
CA GLY A 84 6.21 -7.84 -9.67
C GLY A 84 4.87 -7.53 -9.00
N GLY A 85 4.77 -7.64 -7.68
CA GLY A 85 3.54 -7.34 -6.94
C GLY A 85 3.20 -5.84 -6.98
N ALA A 86 1.91 -5.52 -7.08
CA ALA A 86 1.42 -4.14 -7.12
C ALA A 86 0.45 -3.88 -5.95
N ALA A 87 0.74 -2.87 -5.13
CA ALA A 87 -0.12 -2.46 -4.02
C ALA A 87 -0.64 -1.04 -4.26
N LEU A 88 -1.95 -0.85 -4.15
CA LEU A 88 -2.61 0.44 -4.32
C LEU A 88 -3.52 0.77 -3.14
N ALA A 89 -3.25 1.88 -2.48
CA ALA A 89 -4.12 2.44 -1.46
C ALA A 89 -4.65 3.82 -1.90
N THR A 90 -5.95 3.94 -2.12
CA THR A 90 -6.56 5.21 -2.57
C THR A 90 -7.11 6.07 -1.43
N SER A 91 -6.83 5.66 -0.21
CA SER A 91 -7.47 6.16 1.01
C SER A 91 -6.64 7.24 1.70
N TYR A 92 -7.31 8.17 2.37
CA TYR A 92 -6.65 9.09 3.31
C TYR A 92 -5.97 8.29 4.43
N GLY A 93 -4.72 8.59 4.81
CA GLY A 93 -4.00 7.79 5.80
C GLY A 93 -3.87 6.30 5.44
N GLY A 94 -3.96 5.98 4.14
CA GLY A 94 -3.86 4.62 3.63
C GLY A 94 -2.43 4.09 3.71
N ALA A 95 -2.26 2.79 3.49
CA ALA A 95 -0.94 2.17 3.38
C ALA A 95 -0.85 1.31 2.12
N ALA A 96 0.14 1.55 1.27
CA ALA A 96 0.45 0.71 0.13
C ALA A 96 1.87 0.15 0.27
N LEU A 97 2.00 -1.18 0.33
CA LEU A 97 3.27 -1.85 0.51
C LEU A 97 3.48 -2.93 -0.54
N ALA A 98 4.52 -2.80 -1.36
CA ALA A 98 4.90 -3.78 -2.36
C ALA A 98 6.30 -4.36 -2.05
N THR A 99 6.34 -5.39 -1.21
CA THR A 99 7.61 -5.91 -0.65
C THR A 99 8.28 -6.99 -1.50
N GLY A 100 7.71 -7.33 -2.65
CA GLY A 100 8.34 -8.21 -3.61
C GLY A 100 9.39 -7.53 -4.50
N TYR A 101 10.23 -8.34 -5.14
CA TYR A 101 11.22 -7.86 -6.11
C TYR A 101 10.53 -7.20 -7.30
N MET A 102 10.97 -6.00 -7.71
CA MET A 102 10.30 -5.14 -8.69
C MET A 102 8.83 -4.85 -8.36
N GLY A 103 8.49 -4.78 -7.07
CA GLY A 103 7.15 -4.39 -6.64
C GLY A 103 6.90 -2.90 -6.84
N ALA A 104 5.63 -2.53 -7.05
CA ALA A 104 5.19 -1.15 -7.15
C ALA A 104 4.15 -0.83 -6.08
N ALA A 105 4.41 0.18 -5.25
CA ALA A 105 3.47 0.68 -4.26
C ALA A 105 2.99 2.08 -4.63
N LEU A 106 1.68 2.28 -4.68
CA LEU A 106 1.05 3.56 -5.01
C LEU A 106 0.06 3.95 -3.93
N ALA A 107 0.15 5.18 -3.43
CA ALA A 107 -0.90 5.77 -2.62
C ALA A 107 -1.35 7.13 -3.16
N THR A 108 -2.64 7.40 -3.10
CA THR A 108 -3.22 8.64 -3.64
C THR A 108 -3.91 9.52 -2.59
N GLY A 109 -4.08 9.05 -1.35
CA GLY A 109 -4.65 9.85 -0.28
C GLY A 109 -3.60 10.64 0.49
N GLU A 110 -3.99 11.80 1.02
CA GLU A 110 -3.17 12.55 1.99
C GLU A 110 -2.83 11.68 3.20
N GLU A 111 -1.69 11.95 3.84
CA GLU A 111 -1.15 11.21 5.00
C GLU A 111 -0.90 9.71 4.76
N SER A 112 -0.98 9.26 3.50
CA SER A 112 -0.75 7.86 3.18
C SER A 112 0.71 7.47 3.36
N THR A 113 0.93 6.20 3.68
CA THR A 113 2.25 5.60 3.76
C THR A 113 2.50 4.70 2.55
N VAL A 114 3.61 4.90 1.86
CA VAL A 114 4.07 4.04 0.76
C VAL A 114 5.38 3.37 1.11
N GLY A 115 5.59 2.16 0.63
CA GLY A 115 6.84 1.44 0.80
C GLY A 115 6.99 0.30 -0.19
N SER A 116 8.22 0.02 -0.58
CA SER A 116 8.54 -1.06 -1.51
C SER A 116 9.76 -1.83 -1.05
N ALA A 117 10.05 -2.96 -1.70
CA ALA A 117 11.37 -3.58 -1.61
C ALA A 117 12.48 -2.66 -2.14
N ALA A 118 13.74 -3.03 -1.89
CA ALA A 118 14.93 -2.33 -2.39
C ALA A 118 14.95 -2.14 -3.92
N SER A 119 14.40 -3.09 -4.69
CA SER A 119 14.29 -3.01 -6.15
C SER A 119 12.91 -2.52 -6.64
N GLY A 120 12.06 -2.08 -5.71
CA GLY A 120 10.71 -1.62 -6.01
C GLY A 120 10.62 -0.11 -6.19
N THR A 121 9.48 0.35 -6.69
CA THR A 121 9.19 1.78 -6.89
C THR A 121 8.00 2.17 -6.02
N CYS A 122 8.10 3.34 -5.39
CA CYS A 122 7.00 3.96 -4.68
C CYS A 122 6.46 5.16 -5.48
N VAL A 123 5.15 5.36 -5.45
CA VAL A 123 4.50 6.56 -5.99
C VAL A 123 3.54 7.12 -4.95
N LEU A 124 3.62 8.42 -4.68
CA LEU A 124 2.72 9.16 -3.81
C LEU A 124 2.05 10.28 -4.60
N MET A 125 0.74 10.17 -4.81
CA MET A 125 -0.08 11.15 -5.53
C MET A 125 -0.84 12.04 -4.55
N ALA A 126 -0.13 12.61 -3.58
CA ALA A 126 -0.70 13.44 -2.53
C ALA A 126 0.29 14.55 -2.12
N ARG A 127 -0.22 15.67 -1.60
CA ARG A 127 0.61 16.78 -1.13
C ARG A 127 1.45 16.37 0.06
N SER A 128 0.90 15.54 0.95
CA SER A 128 1.61 15.00 2.10
C SER A 128 1.45 13.50 2.25
N GLY A 129 2.49 12.86 2.77
CA GLY A 129 2.47 11.44 3.09
C GLY A 129 3.79 10.98 3.70
N TYR A 130 3.92 9.67 3.81
CA TYR A 130 5.07 9.01 4.41
C TYR A 130 5.65 7.99 3.45
N TRP A 131 6.98 7.88 3.49
CA TRP A 131 7.71 6.85 2.77
C TRP A 131 8.45 5.97 3.77
N ILE A 132 8.23 4.65 3.67
CA ILE A 132 9.05 3.64 4.34
C ILE A 132 10.21 3.32 3.42
N VAL A 133 11.39 3.83 3.80
CA VAL A 133 12.60 3.74 3.01
C VAL A 133 13.10 2.30 3.01
N ARG A 134 13.51 1.84 1.83
CA ARG A 134 14.45 0.72 1.70
C ARG A 134 15.66 1.18 0.94
N ARG A 135 16.82 0.63 1.27
CA ARG A 135 18.06 0.99 0.59
C ARG A 135 17.96 0.65 -0.90
N GLY A 136 18.14 1.65 -1.76
CA GLY A 136 18.00 1.52 -3.21
C GLY A 136 16.59 1.78 -3.75
N ALA A 137 15.59 1.95 -2.87
CA ALA A 137 14.25 2.31 -3.31
C ALA A 137 14.19 3.76 -3.80
N VAL A 138 13.29 3.99 -4.76
CA VAL A 138 12.97 5.30 -5.33
C VAL A 138 11.51 5.62 -5.05
N LEU A 139 11.24 6.89 -4.77
CA LEU A 139 9.90 7.44 -4.65
C LEU A 139 9.69 8.56 -5.66
N LEU A 140 8.58 8.51 -6.40
CA LEU A 140 8.01 9.65 -7.11
C LEU A 140 6.87 10.24 -6.27
N GLN A 141 6.95 11.52 -5.93
CA GLN A 141 5.81 12.27 -5.43
C GLN A 141 5.27 13.16 -6.54
N SER A 142 3.96 13.20 -6.71
CA SER A 142 3.28 14.31 -7.40
C SER A 142 2.12 14.82 -6.56
N TRP A 143 1.81 16.10 -6.69
CA TRP A 143 0.73 16.73 -5.93
C TRP A 143 0.09 17.85 -6.72
N GLN A 144 -1.07 18.29 -6.27
CA GLN A 144 -1.76 19.44 -6.82
C GLN A 144 -1.42 20.71 -6.03
N ASP A 145 -1.12 21.79 -6.74
CA ASP A 145 -0.89 23.13 -6.17
C ASP A 145 -1.61 24.18 -7.04
N GLY A 146 -2.88 24.45 -6.69
CA GLY A 146 -3.79 25.17 -7.59
C GLY A 146 -4.03 24.39 -8.88
N ASP A 147 -3.73 25.01 -10.02
CA ASP A 147 -3.80 24.39 -11.35
C ASP A 147 -2.50 23.64 -11.73
N ALA A 148 -1.43 23.82 -10.94
CA ALA A 148 -0.16 23.17 -11.19
C ALA A 148 -0.16 21.73 -10.66
N HIS A 149 0.59 20.86 -11.36
CA HIS A 149 0.78 19.45 -11.01
C HIS A 149 2.28 19.13 -10.88
N PRO A 150 2.98 19.73 -9.89
CA PRO A 150 4.39 19.47 -9.66
C PRO A 150 4.67 18.01 -9.27
N TYR A 151 5.92 17.60 -9.49
CA TYR A 151 6.43 16.30 -9.08
C TYR A 151 7.88 16.38 -8.61
N ARG A 152 8.31 15.42 -7.79
CA ARG A 152 9.70 15.25 -7.37
C ARG A 152 10.04 13.77 -7.22
N VAL A 153 11.26 13.41 -7.61
CA VAL A 153 11.83 12.07 -7.40
C VAL A 153 12.82 12.10 -6.25
N PHE A 154 12.76 11.08 -5.40
CA PHE A 154 13.63 10.86 -4.26
C PHE A 154 14.34 9.52 -4.43
N ASP A 155 15.66 9.54 -4.30
CA ASP A 155 16.50 8.34 -4.28
C ASP A 155 17.06 8.14 -2.88
N SER A 156 16.82 6.97 -2.31
CA SER A 156 17.21 6.67 -0.92
C SER A 156 18.73 6.73 -0.69
N ILE A 157 19.53 6.35 -1.68
CA ILE A 157 21.00 6.31 -1.58
C ILE A 157 21.56 7.73 -1.69
N ALA A 158 21.09 8.51 -2.66
CA ALA A 158 21.51 9.89 -2.86
C ALA A 158 21.18 10.79 -1.65
N LEU A 159 20.08 10.47 -0.94
CA LEU A 159 19.63 11.19 0.25
C LEU A 159 20.22 10.65 1.56
N GLY A 160 21.04 9.59 1.51
CA GLY A 160 21.65 8.96 2.68
C GLY A 160 20.61 8.55 3.73
N LEU A 161 19.50 7.95 3.28
CA LEU A 161 18.41 7.47 4.14
C LEU A 161 18.70 6.04 4.62
N GLU A 162 18.25 5.73 5.83
CA GLU A 162 18.47 4.43 6.45
C GLU A 162 17.40 3.40 6.02
N ASP A 163 17.76 2.12 5.98
CA ASP A 163 16.79 1.07 5.68
C ASP A 163 15.74 0.96 6.81
N GLY A 164 14.46 1.03 6.44
CA GLY A 164 13.36 1.05 7.39
C GLY A 164 13.01 2.44 7.93
N GLU A 165 13.75 3.50 7.58
CA GLU A 165 13.45 4.87 7.98
C GLU A 165 12.05 5.27 7.49
N LYS A 166 11.22 5.83 8.37
CA LYS A 166 9.95 6.44 8.00
C LYS A 166 10.15 7.95 7.84
N VAL A 167 10.13 8.43 6.60
CA VAL A 167 10.28 9.87 6.30
C VAL A 167 8.94 10.48 5.92
N ALA A 168 8.69 11.71 6.38
CA ALA A 168 7.55 12.49 5.94
C ALA A 168 7.92 13.28 4.69
N ILE A 169 6.97 13.42 3.77
CA ILE A 169 7.18 14.16 2.53
C ILE A 169 6.01 15.10 2.34
N VAL A 170 6.31 16.38 2.10
CA VAL A 170 5.31 17.44 1.99
C VAL A 170 5.67 18.37 0.84
N ALA A 171 4.85 18.38 -0.22
CA ALA A 171 5.02 19.21 -1.40
C ALA A 171 6.46 19.19 -1.97
N GLY A 172 7.02 17.99 -2.12
CA GLY A 172 8.38 17.80 -2.61
C GLY A 172 9.47 17.99 -1.54
N GLU A 173 9.17 18.33 -0.30
CA GLU A 173 10.17 18.41 0.78
C GLU A 173 10.21 17.13 1.61
N LEU A 174 11.41 16.59 1.82
CA LEU A 174 11.62 15.48 2.75
C LEU A 174 11.87 16.03 4.16
N ARG A 175 11.13 15.50 5.14
CA ARG A 175 11.25 15.82 6.57
C ARG A 175 11.53 14.55 7.34
N ARG A 176 12.75 14.40 7.85
CA ARG A 176 13.08 13.34 8.80
C ARG A 176 12.40 13.65 10.13
N ALA A 177 11.92 12.63 10.83
CA ALA A 177 11.51 12.80 12.22
C ALA A 177 12.74 13.27 13.00
N THR A 178 12.77 14.54 13.41
CA THR A 178 13.83 15.03 14.29
C THR A 178 13.82 14.16 15.54
N ALA A 179 14.99 13.56 15.86
CA ALA A 179 15.18 12.89 17.13
C ALA A 179 14.68 13.82 18.24
N ALA A 180 13.86 13.28 19.15
CA ALA A 180 13.40 14.03 20.30
C ALA A 180 14.59 14.70 20.99
N PRO A 181 14.50 15.98 21.40
CA PRO A 181 15.59 16.62 22.13
C PRO A 181 15.91 15.75 23.34
N ASP A 182 17.20 15.44 23.47
CA ASP A 182 17.75 14.64 24.55
C ASP A 182 17.27 15.18 25.91
N ARG A 183 16.40 14.44 26.59
CA ARG A 183 15.92 14.76 27.94
C ARG A 183 16.90 14.32 29.04
N SER A 184 18.15 13.99 28.70
CA SER A 184 19.20 13.61 29.65
C SER A 184 20.19 14.72 30.01
N GLN A 185 19.72 15.97 30.08
CA GLN A 185 20.41 16.99 30.86
C GLN A 185 19.70 17.20 32.20
N PRO A 186 20.29 16.76 33.33
CA PRO A 186 19.92 17.24 34.66
C PRO A 186 20.37 18.69 34.88
#